data_AF-A0A6J6N057-F1
#
_entry.id   AF-A0A6J6N057-F1
#
_cell.length_a   1.000
_cell.length_b   1.000
_cell.length_c   1.000
_cell.angle_alpha   90.00
_cell.angle_beta   90.00
_cell.angle_gamma   90.00
#
_symmetry.space_group_name_H-M   'P 1'
#
loop_
_entity.id
_entity.type
_entity.pdbx_description
1 polymer ?
#
loop_
_entity_poly.entity_id
_entity_poly.type
_entity_poly.pdbx_seq_one_letter_code
_entity_poly.pdbx_strand_id
1 'polypeptide(L)'
;MIAILDYGSGNLRSAQRAFELASDEVIVTSDRTICIEADGLVVPGVGAFAACMDQLVSAGGDEIIAERFAKSKPIFGICVGMQILFENSSEKRESSGLGILSGQISEITAPILPHMGWNTINSPQGSKLFAGLSTELFYFVHSYAAKKEVPGAINSTCNYGEDFLAAVEKDFIVATQFHPEKSGAAGAKLIANWVKSL
;
A
#
# COMPACT_ATOMS: atom_id res chain seq x y z
N MET A 1 -15.11 5.40 10.46
CA MET A 1 -14.60 4.01 10.57
C MET A 1 -13.62 3.62 9.45
N ILE A 2 -12.47 3.07 9.84
CA ILE A 2 -11.45 2.46 8.97
C ILE A 2 -11.50 0.93 9.13
N ALA A 3 -11.64 0.22 8.03
CA ALA A 3 -11.55 -1.24 7.99
C ALA A 3 -10.16 -1.68 7.51
N ILE A 4 -9.51 -2.57 8.26
CA ILE A 4 -8.30 -3.27 7.83
C ILE A 4 -8.72 -4.65 7.36
N LEU A 5 -8.52 -4.93 6.08
CA LEU A 5 -8.94 -6.18 5.46
C LEU A 5 -8.10 -7.34 6.02
N ASP A 6 -8.75 -8.26 6.72
CA ASP A 6 -8.18 -9.54 7.10
C ASP A 6 -8.52 -10.58 6.03
N TYR A 7 -7.52 -10.92 5.22
CA TYR A 7 -7.60 -12.01 4.25
C TYR A 7 -6.50 -13.07 4.50
N GLY A 8 -5.93 -13.10 5.71
CA GLY A 8 -4.87 -14.04 6.09
C GLY A 8 -3.44 -13.61 5.72
N SER A 9 -3.25 -12.38 5.24
CA SER A 9 -1.92 -11.79 4.98
C SER A 9 -1.73 -10.45 5.69
N GLY A 10 -0.47 -10.11 5.97
CA GLY A 10 -0.08 -8.84 6.55
C GLY A 10 0.21 -8.90 8.05
N ASN A 11 0.82 -7.85 8.57
CA ASN A 11 0.97 -7.65 10.02
C ASN A 11 -0.21 -6.83 10.56
N LEU A 12 -1.38 -7.48 10.62
CA LEU A 12 -2.65 -6.84 10.96
C LEU A 12 -2.61 -6.09 12.29
N ARG A 13 -1.97 -6.67 13.31
CA ARG A 13 -1.89 -6.05 14.65
C ARG A 13 -1.06 -4.76 14.63
N SER A 14 0.07 -4.73 13.93
CA SER A 14 0.86 -3.51 13.80
C SER A 14 0.13 -2.45 12.98
N ALA A 15 -0.51 -2.85 11.87
CA ALA A 15 -1.34 -1.93 11.09
C ALA A 15 -2.47 -1.35 11.96
N GLN A 16 -3.27 -2.18 12.62
CA GLN A 16 -4.35 -1.75 13.51
C GLN A 16 -3.87 -0.71 14.52
N ARG A 17 -2.79 -1.01 15.26
CA ARG A 17 -2.25 -0.09 16.25
C ARG A 17 -1.79 1.23 15.65
N ALA A 18 -1.20 1.21 14.46
CA ALA A 18 -0.75 2.44 13.81
C ALA A 18 -1.92 3.32 13.34
N PHE A 19 -3.00 2.71 12.83
CA PHE A 19 -4.20 3.44 12.42
C PHE A 19 -5.04 3.92 13.61
N GLU A 20 -5.04 3.19 14.73
CA GLU A 20 -5.68 3.61 16.00
C GLU A 20 -5.05 4.90 16.57
N LEU A 21 -3.81 5.24 16.21
CA LEU A 21 -3.21 6.53 16.59
C LEU A 21 -3.81 7.72 15.83
N ALA A 22 -4.47 7.47 14.71
CA ALA A 22 -5.03 8.50 13.83
C ALA A 22 -6.57 8.52 13.82
N SER A 23 -7.23 7.44 14.26
CA SER A 23 -8.69 7.32 14.30
C SER A 23 -9.14 6.43 15.47
N ASP A 24 -10.24 6.80 16.13
CA ASP A 24 -10.82 6.00 17.22
C ASP A 24 -11.65 4.79 16.71
N GLU A 25 -11.99 4.77 15.42
CA GLU A 25 -12.84 3.72 14.83
C GLU A 25 -12.07 2.86 13.82
N VAL A 26 -11.23 1.96 14.33
CA VAL A 26 -10.43 1.03 13.50
C VAL A 26 -10.81 -0.40 13.81
N ILE A 27 -11.17 -1.16 12.78
CA ILE A 27 -11.53 -2.58 12.91
C ILE A 27 -10.73 -3.45 11.95
N VAL A 28 -10.21 -4.56 12.44
CA VAL A 28 -9.67 -5.65 11.61
C VAL A 28 -10.81 -6.61 11.33
N THR A 29 -11.14 -6.84 10.06
CA THR A 29 -12.30 -7.65 9.70
C THR A 29 -12.16 -8.25 8.30
N SER A 30 -12.81 -9.39 8.11
CA SER A 30 -13.07 -10.02 6.81
C SER A 30 -14.55 -9.86 6.39
N ASP A 31 -15.35 -9.13 7.17
CA ASP A 31 -16.76 -8.92 6.85
C ASP A 31 -16.91 -8.01 5.62
N ARG A 32 -17.47 -8.59 4.56
CA ARG A 32 -17.65 -7.92 3.27
C ARG A 32 -18.41 -6.61 3.39
N THR A 33 -19.48 -6.57 4.17
CA THR A 33 -20.34 -5.37 4.29
C THR A 33 -19.57 -4.25 4.99
N ILE A 34 -18.88 -4.57 6.08
CA ILE A 34 -18.05 -3.60 6.80
C ILE A 34 -16.93 -3.07 5.89
N CYS A 35 -16.22 -3.95 5.18
CA CYS A 35 -15.15 -3.54 4.29
C CYS A 35 -15.62 -2.64 3.13
N ILE A 36 -16.78 -2.93 2.54
CA ILE A 36 -17.34 -2.10 1.46
C ILE A 36 -17.85 -0.76 2.00
N GLU A 37 -18.45 -0.75 3.18
CA GLU A 37 -19.11 0.46 3.68
C GLU A 37 -18.21 1.40 4.48
N ALA A 38 -17.10 0.93 5.04
CA ALA A 38 -16.13 1.76 5.76
C ALA A 38 -15.67 3.01 4.98
N ASP A 39 -15.34 4.08 5.70
CA ASP A 39 -14.85 5.34 5.11
C ASP A 39 -13.51 5.10 4.40
N GLY A 40 -12.65 4.27 4.98
CA GLY A 40 -11.39 3.84 4.37
C GLY A 40 -11.17 2.33 4.51
N LEU A 41 -10.66 1.70 3.45
CA LEU A 41 -10.21 0.31 3.48
C LEU A 41 -8.68 0.26 3.41
N VAL A 42 -8.05 -0.35 4.40
CA VAL A 42 -6.61 -0.64 4.39
C VAL A 42 -6.42 -2.08 3.92
N VAL A 43 -5.59 -2.25 2.91
CA VAL A 43 -5.22 -3.54 2.31
C VAL A 43 -3.75 -3.80 2.62
N PRO A 44 -3.43 -4.48 3.74
CA PRO A 44 -2.06 -4.85 4.06
C PRO A 44 -1.63 -6.06 3.24
N GLY A 45 -0.33 -6.34 3.14
CA GLY A 45 0.16 -7.60 2.58
C GLY A 45 1.64 -7.81 2.85
N VAL A 46 2.03 -9.05 3.14
CA VAL A 46 3.43 -9.47 3.31
C VAL A 46 3.68 -10.82 2.64
N GLY A 47 4.91 -11.05 2.19
CA GLY A 47 5.30 -12.29 1.53
C GLY A 47 5.28 -12.14 0.01
N ALA A 48 5.00 -13.25 -0.68
CA ALA A 48 5.01 -13.28 -2.14
C ALA A 48 3.70 -12.77 -2.73
N PHE A 49 3.80 -12.03 -3.84
CA PHE A 49 2.68 -11.47 -4.62
C PHE A 49 1.63 -12.53 -4.93
N ALA A 50 2.04 -13.64 -5.55
CA ALA A 50 1.14 -14.69 -5.97
C ALA A 50 0.36 -15.31 -4.79
N ALA A 51 1.05 -15.54 -3.66
CA ALA A 51 0.42 -16.08 -2.46
C ALA A 51 -0.58 -15.09 -1.85
N CYS A 52 -0.27 -13.79 -1.84
CA CYS A 52 -1.19 -12.76 -1.36
C CYS A 52 -2.43 -12.65 -2.27
N MET A 53 -2.24 -12.71 -3.60
CA MET A 53 -3.37 -12.72 -4.55
C MET A 53 -4.26 -13.96 -4.35
N ASP A 54 -3.67 -15.16 -4.22
CA ASP A 54 -4.43 -16.40 -4.01
C ASP A 54 -5.25 -16.34 -2.71
N GLN A 55 -4.67 -15.81 -1.63
CA GLN A 55 -5.35 -15.59 -0.35
C GLN A 55 -6.45 -14.54 -0.44
N LEU A 56 -6.18 -13.42 -1.11
CA LEU A 56 -7.13 -12.33 -1.31
C LEU A 56 -8.37 -12.83 -2.05
N VAL A 57 -8.18 -13.53 -3.17
CA VAL A 57 -9.27 -14.09 -3.98
C VAL A 57 -10.04 -15.14 -3.18
N SER A 58 -9.35 -16.02 -2.45
CA SER A 58 -10.00 -17.03 -1.62
C SER A 58 -10.88 -16.43 -0.51
N ALA A 59 -10.54 -15.22 -0.04
CA ALA A 59 -11.31 -14.47 0.95
C ALA A 59 -12.38 -13.54 0.34
N GLY A 60 -12.50 -13.48 -1.00
CA GLY A 60 -13.37 -12.53 -1.70
C GLY A 60 -12.92 -11.07 -1.58
N GLY A 61 -11.66 -10.84 -1.22
CA GLY A 61 -11.08 -9.51 -1.03
C GLY A 61 -10.90 -8.73 -2.33
N ASP A 62 -10.67 -9.43 -3.44
CA ASP A 62 -10.60 -8.87 -4.79
C ASP A 62 -11.95 -8.25 -5.19
N GLU A 63 -13.05 -8.93 -4.92
CA GLU A 63 -14.40 -8.41 -5.16
C GLU A 63 -14.74 -7.21 -4.28
N ILE A 64 -14.31 -7.23 -3.00
CA ILE A 64 -14.48 -6.09 -2.07
C ILE A 64 -13.74 -4.87 -2.62
N ILE A 65 -12.49 -5.03 -3.03
CA ILE A 65 -11.66 -3.95 -3.56
C ILE A 65 -12.25 -3.43 -4.88
N ALA A 66 -12.69 -4.31 -5.77
CA ALA A 66 -13.33 -3.95 -7.04
C ALA A 66 -14.62 -3.15 -6.81
N GLU A 67 -15.47 -3.58 -5.87
CA GLU A 67 -16.72 -2.88 -5.56
C GLU A 67 -16.46 -1.49 -4.95
N ARG A 68 -15.48 -1.37 -4.04
CA ARG A 68 -15.07 -0.07 -3.50
C ARG A 68 -14.51 0.85 -4.59
N PHE A 69 -13.70 0.30 -5.48
CA PHE A 69 -13.15 1.05 -6.61
C PHE A 69 -14.26 1.59 -7.51
N ALA A 70 -15.26 0.77 -7.85
CA ALA A 70 -16.42 1.19 -8.64
C ALA A 70 -17.26 2.28 -7.94
N LYS A 71 -17.28 2.29 -6.60
CA LYS A 71 -17.97 3.29 -5.76
C LYS A 71 -17.10 4.52 -5.44
N SER A 72 -15.88 4.62 -5.98
CA SER A 72 -14.92 5.68 -5.68
C SER A 72 -14.61 5.85 -4.19
N LYS A 73 -14.59 4.75 -3.44
CA LYS A 73 -14.35 4.77 -1.99
C LYS A 73 -12.85 4.64 -1.67
N PRO A 74 -12.33 5.33 -0.63
CA PRO A 74 -10.91 5.31 -0.28
C PRO A 74 -10.32 3.93 -0.03
N ILE A 75 -9.11 3.67 -0.59
CA ILE A 75 -8.33 2.44 -0.42
C ILE A 75 -6.87 2.80 -0.11
N PHE A 76 -6.27 2.13 0.87
CA PHE A 76 -4.85 2.24 1.21
C PHE A 76 -4.15 0.87 1.12
N GLY A 77 -3.38 0.64 0.05
CA GLY A 77 -2.52 -0.54 -0.10
C GLY A 77 -1.15 -0.39 0.57
N ILE A 78 -0.71 -1.39 1.35
CA ILE A 78 0.60 -1.37 2.04
C ILE A 78 1.48 -2.55 1.60
N CYS A 79 2.70 -2.26 1.15
CA CYS A 79 3.70 -3.22 0.67
C CYS A 79 3.14 -4.13 -0.42
N VAL A 80 2.93 -5.43 -0.15
CA VAL A 80 2.30 -6.31 -1.15
C VAL A 80 0.87 -5.87 -1.44
N GLY A 81 0.18 -5.25 -0.47
CA GLY A 81 -1.12 -4.61 -0.68
C GLY A 81 -1.10 -3.44 -1.67
N MET A 82 0.04 -2.74 -1.82
CA MET A 82 0.24 -1.81 -2.93
C MET A 82 0.46 -2.58 -4.24
N GLN A 83 1.32 -3.59 -4.20
CA GLN A 83 1.74 -4.33 -5.39
C GLN A 83 0.56 -5.00 -6.10
N ILE A 84 -0.35 -5.64 -5.36
CA ILE A 84 -1.53 -6.31 -5.92
C ILE A 84 -2.50 -5.37 -6.63
N LEU A 85 -2.45 -4.05 -6.38
CA LEU A 85 -3.26 -3.07 -7.12
C LEU A 85 -2.78 -2.86 -8.56
N PHE A 86 -1.54 -3.25 -8.88
CA PHE A 86 -0.99 -3.18 -10.24
C PHE A 86 -1.52 -4.32 -11.14
N GLU A 87 -1.18 -4.27 -12.42
CA GLU A 87 -1.70 -5.22 -13.43
C GLU A 87 -1.15 -6.63 -13.24
N ASN A 88 0.13 -6.77 -12.89
CA ASN A 88 0.79 -8.06 -12.74
C ASN A 88 2.14 -7.95 -11.99
N SER A 89 2.68 -9.11 -11.63
CA SER A 89 4.03 -9.26 -11.08
C SER A 89 4.77 -10.41 -11.73
N SER A 90 6.08 -10.22 -11.91
CA SER A 90 7.03 -11.26 -12.34
C SER A 90 7.74 -11.95 -11.17
N GLU A 91 7.28 -11.79 -9.92
CA GLU A 91 7.87 -12.45 -8.75
C GLU A 91 7.76 -13.97 -8.85
N LYS A 92 8.90 -14.62 -9.15
CA LYS A 92 9.08 -16.08 -9.35
C LYS A 92 8.30 -16.67 -10.53
N ARG A 93 7.09 -16.18 -10.80
CA ARG A 93 6.21 -16.52 -11.92
C ARG A 93 5.35 -15.31 -12.27
N GLU A 94 4.97 -15.18 -13.54
CA GLU A 94 3.96 -14.21 -13.96
C GLU A 94 2.63 -14.46 -13.23
N SER A 95 2.11 -13.42 -12.58
CA SER A 95 0.89 -13.46 -11.78
C SER A 95 0.09 -12.18 -12.02
N SER A 96 -1.20 -12.31 -12.30
CA SER A 96 -2.10 -11.16 -12.46
C SER A 96 -2.41 -10.50 -11.11
N GLY A 97 -2.43 -9.16 -11.10
CA GLY A 97 -2.97 -8.36 -10.01
C GLY A 97 -4.38 -7.86 -10.34
N LEU A 98 -4.83 -6.86 -9.61
CA LEU A 98 -6.17 -6.28 -9.75
C LEU A 98 -6.29 -5.29 -10.92
N GLY A 99 -5.17 -4.79 -11.45
CA GLY A 99 -5.17 -3.88 -12.61
C GLY A 99 -5.84 -2.52 -12.35
N ILE A 100 -5.90 -2.08 -11.10
CA ILE A 100 -6.41 -0.76 -10.70
C ILE A 100 -5.39 0.34 -11.04
N LEU A 101 -4.10 0.01 -10.89
CA LEU A 101 -2.96 0.83 -11.27
C LEU A 101 -2.26 0.20 -12.46
N SER A 102 -1.88 1.00 -13.45
CA SER A 102 -1.13 0.55 -14.62
C SER A 102 0.32 0.24 -14.24
N GLY A 103 0.88 -0.84 -14.79
CA GLY A 103 2.28 -1.20 -14.62
C GLY A 103 2.48 -2.60 -14.04
N GLN A 104 3.75 -3.03 -14.05
CA GLN A 104 4.19 -4.34 -13.59
C GLN A 104 5.11 -4.21 -12.38
N ILE A 105 4.93 -5.12 -11.44
CA ILE A 105 5.83 -5.32 -10.30
C ILE A 105 6.96 -6.27 -10.70
N SER A 106 8.21 -5.80 -10.63
CA SER A 106 9.39 -6.58 -11.02
C SER A 106 10.55 -6.40 -10.04
N GLU A 107 11.50 -7.34 -10.05
CA GLU A 107 12.66 -7.32 -9.15
C GLU A 107 13.51 -6.07 -9.40
N ILE A 108 13.87 -5.35 -8.34
CA ILE A 108 14.76 -4.19 -8.43
C ILE A 108 16.22 -4.62 -8.55
N THR A 109 17.03 -3.79 -9.19
CA THR A 109 18.43 -4.00 -9.49
C THR A 109 19.24 -3.30 -8.43
N ALA A 110 19.72 -4.06 -7.45
CA ALA A 110 20.57 -3.56 -6.39
C ALA A 110 21.68 -4.57 -6.04
N PRO A 111 22.83 -4.12 -5.51
CA PRO A 111 23.91 -5.03 -5.12
C PRO A 111 23.52 -6.03 -4.02
N ILE A 112 22.57 -5.66 -3.16
CA ILE A 112 22.08 -6.48 -2.04
C ILE A 112 20.56 -6.46 -2.07
N LEU A 113 19.93 -7.64 -2.01
CA LEU A 113 18.47 -7.80 -1.91
C LEU A 113 18.12 -8.70 -0.71
N PRO A 114 16.95 -8.48 -0.07
CA PRO A 114 15.97 -7.42 -0.34
C PRO A 114 16.46 -6.02 0.07
N HIS A 115 15.87 -4.96 -0.50
CA HIS A 115 15.94 -3.61 0.05
C HIS A 115 15.30 -3.64 1.44
N MET A 116 16.15 -3.71 2.47
CA MET A 116 15.75 -3.84 3.86
C MET A 116 16.40 -2.74 4.69
N GLY A 117 15.57 -1.84 5.24
CA GLY A 117 16.06 -0.76 6.07
C GLY A 117 15.26 0.52 5.90
N TRP A 118 15.87 1.61 6.37
CA TRP A 118 15.28 2.94 6.38
C TRP A 118 15.79 3.73 5.18
N ASN A 119 14.88 4.29 4.37
CA ASN A 119 15.25 5.05 3.18
C ASN A 119 14.40 6.32 3.05
N THR A 120 14.91 7.31 2.31
CA THR A 120 14.21 8.57 2.04
C THR A 120 13.29 8.43 0.82
N ILE A 121 12.31 9.32 0.74
CA ILE A 121 11.34 9.37 -0.35
C ILE A 121 11.42 10.74 -1.01
N ASN A 122 11.49 10.73 -2.33
CA ASN A 122 11.31 11.92 -3.13
C ASN A 122 9.82 12.05 -3.50
N SER A 123 9.09 12.85 -2.73
CA SER A 123 7.68 13.14 -3.00
C SER A 123 7.55 14.44 -3.77
N PRO A 124 6.79 14.49 -4.88
CA PRO A 124 6.56 15.72 -5.62
C PRO A 124 5.68 16.70 -4.82
N GLN A 125 5.74 17.98 -5.20
CA GLN A 125 4.90 19.01 -4.61
C GLN A 125 3.41 18.69 -4.81
N GLY A 126 2.59 18.93 -3.79
CA GLY A 126 1.14 18.71 -3.84
C GLY A 126 0.66 17.36 -3.29
N SER A 127 1.58 16.47 -2.87
CA SER A 127 1.21 15.28 -2.10
C SER A 127 0.49 15.66 -0.81
N LYS A 128 -0.70 15.08 -0.61
CA LYS A 128 -1.44 15.20 0.66
C LYS A 128 -0.89 14.22 1.69
N LEU A 129 -0.51 13.02 1.22
CA LEU A 129 0.05 11.95 2.04
C LEU A 129 1.35 12.39 2.75
N PHE A 130 2.23 13.08 2.05
CA PHE A 130 3.51 13.58 2.58
C PHE A 130 3.43 15.01 3.15
N ALA A 131 2.23 15.54 3.42
CA ALA A 131 2.09 16.88 3.98
C ALA A 131 2.80 17.02 5.35
N GLY A 132 3.80 17.91 5.41
CA GLY A 132 4.62 18.12 6.60
C GLY A 132 5.69 17.05 6.84
N LEU A 133 5.99 16.23 5.82
CA LEU A 133 7.09 15.28 5.78
C LEU A 133 8.04 15.71 4.64
N SER A 134 9.34 15.80 4.92
CA SER A 134 10.33 16.27 3.93
C SER A 134 11.67 15.53 3.96
N THR A 135 12.13 15.06 5.12
CA THR A 135 13.44 14.42 5.27
C THR A 135 13.40 13.12 6.08
N GLU A 136 12.20 12.70 6.46
CA GLU A 136 11.98 11.51 7.26
C GLU A 136 12.30 10.24 6.48
N LEU A 137 12.67 9.21 7.24
CA LEU A 137 12.95 7.88 6.73
C LEU A 137 11.74 6.95 6.92
N PHE A 138 11.53 6.08 5.94
CA PHE A 138 10.50 5.05 5.98
C PHE A 138 11.13 3.66 5.89
N TYR A 139 10.51 2.68 6.54
CA TYR A 139 11.02 1.32 6.60
C TYR A 139 10.53 0.48 5.41
N PHE A 140 11.49 -0.03 4.64
CA PHE A 140 11.29 -0.91 3.49
C PHE A 140 11.77 -2.33 3.80
N VAL A 141 11.10 -3.32 3.19
CA VAL A 141 11.52 -4.73 3.13
C VAL A 141 10.92 -5.38 1.89
N HIS A 142 11.60 -5.27 0.74
CA HIS A 142 11.12 -5.82 -0.53
C HIS A 142 12.26 -6.10 -1.52
N SER A 143 12.07 -7.06 -2.44
CA SER A 143 12.93 -7.23 -3.61
C SER A 143 12.25 -6.77 -4.91
N TYR A 144 10.93 -6.61 -4.90
CA TYR A 144 10.12 -6.30 -6.08
C TYR A 144 9.42 -4.96 -5.88
N ALA A 145 9.25 -4.19 -6.95
CA ALA A 145 8.55 -2.90 -6.92
C ALA A 145 7.98 -2.52 -8.29
N ALA A 146 7.06 -1.56 -8.30
CA ALA A 146 6.68 -0.83 -9.51
C ALA A 146 7.78 0.18 -9.85
N LYS A 147 8.25 0.18 -11.10
CA LYS A 147 9.39 1.02 -11.55
C LYS A 147 8.98 2.19 -12.45
N LYS A 148 7.77 2.12 -13.01
CA LYS A 148 7.22 3.13 -13.91
C LYS A 148 6.16 3.94 -13.18
N GLU A 149 6.07 5.22 -13.52
CA GLU A 149 5.02 6.10 -13.01
C GLU A 149 3.62 5.62 -13.40
N VAL A 150 2.66 5.87 -12.51
CA VAL A 150 1.24 5.72 -12.80
C VAL A 150 0.73 7.03 -13.40
N PRO A 151 0.21 7.04 -14.65
CA PRO A 151 -0.28 8.25 -15.28
C PRO A 151 -1.42 8.90 -14.50
N GLY A 152 -1.36 10.23 -14.36
CA GLY A 152 -2.36 11.02 -13.64
C GLY A 152 -2.32 10.89 -12.12
N ALA A 153 -1.33 10.18 -11.56
CA ALA A 153 -1.12 10.05 -10.13
C ALA A 153 -0.01 10.98 -9.63
N ILE A 154 -0.02 11.26 -8.32
CA ILE A 154 1.15 11.73 -7.59
C ILE A 154 2.05 10.51 -7.35
N ASN A 155 3.23 10.50 -7.96
CA ASN A 155 4.19 9.40 -7.90
C ASN A 155 5.37 9.81 -7.01
N SER A 156 5.46 9.23 -5.81
CA SER A 156 6.60 9.45 -4.93
C SER A 156 7.60 8.32 -5.12
N THR A 157 8.87 8.66 -5.35
CA THR A 157 9.91 7.68 -5.69
C THR A 157 10.91 7.47 -4.56
N CYS A 158 11.62 6.35 -4.61
CA CYS A 158 12.77 6.07 -3.77
C CYS A 158 13.85 5.44 -4.66
N ASN A 159 15.12 5.67 -4.32
CA ASN A 159 16.25 5.06 -5.00
C ASN A 159 16.90 4.00 -4.12
N TYR A 160 17.09 2.80 -4.66
CA TYR A 160 17.90 1.75 -4.05
C TYR A 160 18.53 0.90 -5.17
N GLY A 161 19.68 1.34 -5.68
CA GLY A 161 20.32 0.76 -6.86
C GLY A 161 19.65 1.18 -8.17
N GLU A 162 18.32 1.19 -8.20
CA GLU A 162 17.48 1.82 -9.22
C GLU A 162 16.32 2.60 -8.60
N ASP A 163 15.67 3.47 -9.39
CA ASP A 163 14.47 4.20 -8.99
C ASP A 163 13.23 3.30 -9.04
N PHE A 164 12.37 3.42 -8.03
CA PHE A 164 11.09 2.73 -7.96
C PHE A 164 10.02 3.60 -7.28
N LEU A 165 8.75 3.24 -7.47
CA LEU A 165 7.63 3.89 -6.80
C LEU A 165 7.58 3.50 -5.32
N ALA A 166 7.82 4.47 -4.46
CA ALA A 166 7.69 4.34 -3.02
C ALA A 166 6.24 4.55 -2.56
N ALA A 167 5.50 5.45 -3.21
CA ALA A 167 4.08 5.64 -2.97
C ALA A 167 3.36 6.19 -4.21
N VAL A 168 2.04 5.98 -4.24
CA VAL A 168 1.13 6.47 -5.27
C VAL A 168 -0.08 7.10 -4.58
N GLU A 169 -0.46 8.31 -4.98
CA GLU A 169 -1.78 8.89 -4.69
C GLU A 169 -2.50 9.14 -6.02
N LYS A 170 -3.61 8.45 -6.25
CA LYS A 170 -4.43 8.58 -7.45
C LYS A 170 -5.90 8.58 -7.07
N ASP A 171 -6.57 9.72 -7.21
CA ASP A 171 -7.97 9.91 -6.82
C ASP A 171 -8.21 9.53 -5.36
N PHE A 172 -8.91 8.41 -5.10
CA PHE A 172 -9.21 7.85 -3.78
C PHE A 172 -8.31 6.64 -3.43
N ILE A 173 -7.31 6.34 -4.26
CA ILE A 173 -6.33 5.28 -4.05
C ILE A 173 -5.04 5.88 -3.50
N VAL A 174 -4.62 5.35 -2.36
CA VAL A 174 -3.28 5.56 -1.81
C VAL A 174 -2.58 4.22 -1.70
N ALA A 175 -1.30 4.17 -2.01
CA ALA A 175 -0.52 2.95 -1.87
C ALA A 175 0.93 3.27 -1.50
N THR A 176 1.54 2.48 -0.60
CA THR A 176 2.94 2.65 -0.19
C THR A 176 3.70 1.33 -0.27
N GLN A 177 4.90 1.36 -0.84
CA GLN A 177 5.79 0.20 -0.90
C GLN A 177 6.48 -0.06 0.45
N PHE A 178 6.74 1.01 1.21
CA PHE A 178 7.20 0.93 2.60
C PHE A 178 6.06 0.61 3.56
N HIS A 179 6.43 0.30 4.80
CA HIS A 179 5.55 -0.02 5.90
C HIS A 179 5.35 1.19 6.82
N PRO A 180 4.30 2.01 6.64
CA PRO A 180 4.07 3.16 7.52
C PRO A 180 3.86 2.72 8.98
N GLU A 181 3.28 1.54 9.22
CA GLU A 181 3.11 0.97 10.56
C GLU A 181 4.42 0.58 11.25
N LYS A 182 5.53 0.52 10.49
CA LYS A 182 6.88 0.25 10.99
C LYS A 182 7.80 1.48 10.91
N SER A 183 7.30 2.62 10.44
CA SER A 183 8.10 3.82 10.16
C SER A 183 8.07 4.87 11.28
N GLY A 184 7.75 4.45 12.51
CA GLY A 184 7.77 5.33 13.69
C GLY A 184 6.88 6.57 13.56
N ALA A 185 7.37 7.71 14.04
CA ALA A 185 6.63 8.98 14.01
C ALA A 185 6.31 9.47 12.59
N ALA A 186 7.21 9.23 11.64
CA ALA A 186 7.00 9.58 10.23
C ALA A 186 5.84 8.77 9.63
N GLY A 187 5.82 7.47 9.90
CA GLY A 187 4.72 6.58 9.52
C GLY A 187 3.39 6.97 10.15
N ALA A 188 3.37 7.26 11.45
CA ALA A 188 2.16 7.72 12.14
C ALA A 188 1.63 9.04 11.57
N LYS A 189 2.52 9.99 11.25
CA LYS A 189 2.14 11.25 10.61
C LYS A 189 1.56 11.04 9.21
N LEU A 190 2.16 10.14 8.42
CA LEU A 190 1.68 9.78 7.10
C LEU A 190 0.28 9.15 7.14
N ILE A 191 0.06 8.23 8.09
CA ILE A 191 -1.27 7.63 8.33
C ILE A 191 -2.27 8.71 8.74
N ALA A 192 -1.91 9.61 9.66
CA ALA A 192 -2.79 10.71 10.08
C ALA A 192 -3.16 11.65 8.92
N ASN A 193 -2.24 11.90 7.99
CA ASN A 193 -2.52 12.69 6.79
C ASN A 193 -3.57 12.00 5.89
N TRP A 194 -3.46 10.68 5.70
CA TRP A 194 -4.45 9.92 4.94
C TRP A 194 -5.82 9.91 5.64
N VAL A 195 -5.86 9.64 6.95
CA VAL A 195 -7.11 9.64 7.72
C VAL A 195 -7.81 10.99 7.68
N LYS A 196 -7.05 12.10 7.73
CA LYS A 196 -7.60 13.46 7.57
C LYS A 196 -8.18 13.73 6.17
N SER A 197 -7.81 12.94 5.17
CA SER A 197 -8.26 13.09 3.79
C SER A 197 -9.49 12.25 3.42
N LEU A 198 -9.93 11.35 4.32
CA LEU A 198 -11.19 10.62 4.21
C LEU A 198 -12.39 11.58 4.34
#